data_AF-A0A0Q6DK94-F1
#
_entry.id   AF-A0A0Q6DK94-F1
#
_cell.length_a   1.000
_cell.length_b   1.000
_cell.length_c   1.000
_cell.angle_alpha   90.00
_cell.angle_beta   90.00
_cell.angle_gamma   90.00
#
_symmetry.space_group_name_H-M   'P 1'
#
loop_
_entity.id
_entity.type
_entity.pdbx_description
1 polymer ?
#
loop_
_entity_poly.entity_id
_entity_poly.type
_entity_poly.pdbx_seq_one_letter_code
_entity_poly.pdbx_strand_id
1 'polypeptide(L)' 'MTPEEDAAITAAARLDPDNPPLHDDEPFDVDGELKTIIWLDADVVTRLKAGGAGWQVRANRILREALGV' A
#
# COMPACT_ATOMS: atom_id res chain seq x y z
N MET A 1 18.72 -9.85 -20.63
CA MET A 1 19.12 -8.97 -19.52
C MET A 1 20.41 -9.52 -18.97
N THR A 2 21.52 -8.83 -19.19
CA THR A 2 22.83 -9.25 -18.71
C THR A 2 23.03 -8.80 -17.25
N PRO A 3 23.89 -9.47 -16.46
CA PRO A 3 24.21 -9.04 -15.10
C PRO A 3 24.82 -7.63 -15.03
N GLU A 4 25.52 -7.22 -16.09
CA GLU A 4 26.15 -5.92 -16.22
C GLU A 4 25.13 -4.79 -16.40
N GLU A 5 24.13 -5.02 -17.25
CA GLU A 5 22.99 -4.10 -17.42
C GLU A 5 22.18 -3.96 -16.11
N ASP A 6 21.96 -5.07 -15.41
CA ASP A 6 21.23 -5.09 -14.14
C ASP A 6 21.97 -4.31 -13.03
N ALA A 7 23.29 -4.48 -12.95
CA ALA A 7 24.15 -3.71 -12.04
C ALA A 7 24.13 -2.20 -12.36
N ALA A 8 24.12 -1.83 -13.65
CA ALA A 8 24.06 -0.43 -14.07
C ALA A 8 22.71 0.22 -13.71
N ILE A 9 21.60 -0.49 -13.91
CA ILE A 9 20.25 -0.03 -13.51
C ILE A 9 20.17 0.14 -12.00
N THR A 10 20.69 -0.83 -11.25
CA THR A 10 20.69 -0.79 -9.78
C THR A 10 21.56 0.36 -9.24
N ALA A 11 22.71 0.63 -9.87
CA ALA A 11 23.56 1.75 -9.51
C ALA A 11 22.88 3.11 -9.76
N ALA A 12 22.17 3.25 -10.88
CA ALA A 12 21.42 4.46 -11.20
C ALA A 12 20.28 4.70 -10.20
N ALA A 13 19.50 3.67 -9.86
CA ALA A 13 18.43 3.77 -8.87
C ALA A 13 18.93 4.20 -7.49
N ARG A 14 20.11 3.71 -7.05
CA ARG A 14 20.70 4.15 -5.75
C ARG A 14 21.13 5.62 -5.72
N LEU A 15 21.38 6.24 -6.88
CA LEU A 15 21.77 7.64 -6.97
C LEU A 15 20.57 8.58 -7.06
N ASP A 16 19.37 8.05 -7.33
CA ASP A 16 18.12 8.81 -7.43
C ASP A 16 17.47 8.97 -6.04
N PRO A 17 17.47 10.17 -5.45
CA PRO A 17 16.91 10.38 -4.11
C PRO A 17 15.40 10.19 -4.03
N ASP A 18 14.68 10.28 -5.15
CA ASP A 18 13.21 10.21 -5.20
C ASP A 18 12.71 8.78 -5.51
N ASN A 19 13.59 7.90 -5.96
CA ASN A 19 13.24 6.54 -6.34
C ASN A 19 14.36 5.53 -6.03
N PRO A 20 14.80 5.41 -4.76
CA PRO A 20 15.80 4.43 -4.36
C PRO A 20 15.28 2.99 -4.53
N PRO A 21 16.17 1.99 -4.72
CA PRO A 21 15.76 0.60 -4.74
C PRO A 21 15.18 0.20 -3.39
N LEU A 22 14.06 -0.52 -3.44
CA LEU A 22 13.41 -1.04 -2.25
C LEU A 22 14.31 -2.03 -1.52
N HIS A 23 14.35 -1.95 -0.20
CA HIS A 23 14.96 -3.01 0.61
C HIS A 23 14.03 -4.22 0.66
N ASP A 24 14.57 -5.44 0.64
CA ASP A 24 13.78 -6.68 0.63
C ASP A 24 12.83 -6.82 1.85
N ASP A 25 13.11 -6.06 2.90
CA ASP A 25 12.37 -6.04 4.16
C ASP A 25 11.37 -4.86 4.27
N GLU A 26 11.32 -3.98 3.26
CA GLU A 26 10.45 -2.82 3.27
C GLU A 26 9.12 -3.09 2.57
N PRO A 27 7.97 -2.90 3.26
CA PRO A 27 6.69 -2.97 2.59
C PRO A 27 6.63 -1.89 1.50
N PHE A 28 6.12 -2.23 0.31
CA PHE A 28 5.81 -1.26 -0.74
C PHE A 28 4.87 -0.19 -0.17
N ASP A 29 5.43 0.93 0.27
CA ASP A 29 4.68 2.06 0.78
C ASP A 29 4.29 2.93 -0.42
N VAL A 30 3.01 2.85 -0.79
CA VAL A 30 2.39 3.81 -1.68
C VAL A 30 1.84 4.92 -0.80
N ASP A 31 2.68 5.91 -0.48
CA ASP A 31 2.35 7.11 0.30
C ASP A 31 1.37 6.89 1.49
N GLY A 32 1.85 6.35 2.61
CA GLY A 32 1.16 6.41 3.90
C GLY A 32 -0.05 5.48 4.07
N GLU A 33 -0.35 4.62 3.08
CA GLU A 33 -1.35 3.56 3.20
C GLU A 33 -0.73 2.24 3.65
N LEU A 34 -0.71 2.03 4.98
CA LEU A 34 -0.27 0.75 5.56
C LEU A 34 -1.32 -0.34 5.32
N LYS A 35 -0.96 -1.35 4.51
CA LYS A 35 -1.77 -2.56 4.35
C LYS A 35 -1.69 -3.44 5.60
N THR A 36 -2.74 -3.39 6.41
CA THR A 36 -2.86 -4.20 7.63
C THR A 36 -4.08 -5.13 7.60
N ILE A 37 -4.08 -6.14 8.46
CA ILE A 37 -5.21 -7.06 8.68
C ILE A 37 -5.89 -6.65 9.99
N ILE A 38 -7.19 -6.37 9.92
CA ILE A 38 -8.05 -6.20 11.09
C ILE A 38 -9.19 -7.21 11.04
N TRP A 39 -9.68 -7.61 12.21
CA TRP A 39 -10.87 -8.46 12.32
C TRP A 39 -12.11 -7.57 12.47
N LEU A 40 -13.14 -7.87 11.69
CA LEU A 40 -14.43 -7.17 11.70
C LEU A 40 -15.56 -8.21 11.74
N ASP A 41 -16.69 -7.83 12.31
CA ASP A 41 -17.89 -8.68 12.30
C ASP A 41 -18.39 -8.93 10.88
N ALA A 42 -18.97 -10.13 10.66
CA ALA A 42 -19.36 -10.60 9.34
C ALA A 42 -20.46 -9.73 8.69
N ASP A 43 -21.38 -9.22 9.50
CA ASP A 43 -22.45 -8.31 9.06
C ASP A 43 -21.90 -6.94 8.66
N VAL A 44 -20.90 -6.42 9.37
CA VAL A 44 -20.18 -5.19 9.01
C VAL A 44 -19.49 -5.34 7.66
N VAL A 45 -18.74 -6.44 7.45
CA VAL A 45 -18.09 -6.70 6.15
C VAL A 45 -19.11 -6.82 5.02
N THR A 46 -20.22 -7.52 5.29
CA THR A 46 -21.32 -7.66 4.33
C THR A 46 -21.91 -6.30 3.95
N ARG A 47 -22.15 -5.43 4.93
CA ARG A 47 -22.68 -4.08 4.69
C ARG A 47 -21.72 -3.20 3.91
N LEU A 48 -20.42 -3.24 4.22
CA LEU A 48 -19.40 -2.47 3.49
C LEU A 48 -19.30 -2.91 2.02
N LYS A 49 -19.33 -4.23 1.78
CA LYS A 49 -19.26 -4.83 0.43
C LYS A 49 -20.53 -4.59 -0.40
N ALA A 50 -21.69 -4.36 0.21
CA ALA A 50 -22.94 -4.11 -0.49
C ALA A 50 -22.88 -2.89 -1.46
N GLY A 51 -21.97 -1.95 -1.20
CA GLY A 51 -21.71 -0.82 -2.11
C GLY A 51 -20.85 -1.15 -3.34
N GLY A 52 -20.50 -2.42 -3.56
CA GLY A 52 -19.69 -2.86 -4.71
C GLY A 52 -18.21 -2.55 -4.59
N ALA A 53 -17.51 -2.50 -5.73
CA ALA A 53 -16.07 -2.24 -5.81
C ALA A 53 -15.65 -0.98 -5.02
N GLY A 54 -14.42 -0.97 -4.50
CA GLY A 54 -13.90 0.13 -3.67
C GLY A 54 -14.45 0.18 -2.24
N TRP A 55 -15.01 -0.92 -1.73
CA TRP A 55 -15.53 -0.96 -0.35
C TRP A 55 -14.47 -0.71 0.72
N GLN A 56 -13.21 -1.08 0.49
CA GLN A 56 -12.11 -0.83 1.41
C GLN A 56 -11.79 0.66 1.53
N VAL A 57 -11.79 1.40 0.42
CA VAL A 57 -11.59 2.86 0.41
C VAL A 57 -12.73 3.55 1.16
N ARG A 58 -13.98 3.11 0.96
CA ARG A 58 -15.13 3.63 1.71
C ARG A 58 -15.03 3.30 3.20
N ALA A 59 -14.59 2.10 3.55
CA ALA A 59 -14.37 1.70 4.94
C ALA A 59 -13.30 2.57 5.60
N ASN A 60 -12.16 2.80 4.93
CA ASN A 60 -11.11 3.69 5.42
C ASN A 60 -11.64 5.10 5.66
N ARG A 61 -12.39 5.67 4.70
CA ARG A 61 -13.03 6.99 4.89
C ARG A 61 -13.97 7.05 6.11
N ILE A 62 -14.80 6.02 6.33
CA ILE A 62 -15.68 5.96 7.51
C ILE A 62 -14.86 5.91 8.80
N LEU A 63 -13.78 5.13 8.83
CA LEU A 63 -12.89 5.03 9.99
C LEU A 63 -12.19 6.36 10.27
N ARG A 64 -11.70 7.03 9.22
CA ARG A 64 -11.10 8.37 9.30
C ARG A 64 -12.05 9.40 9.88
N GLU A 65 -13.28 9.45 9.38
CA GLU A 65 -14.34 10.33 9.90
C GLU A 65 -14.64 10.03 11.38
N ALA A 66 -14.78 8.75 11.75
CA ALA A 66 -15.05 8.34 13.12
C ALA A 66 -13.91 8.65 14.11
N LEU A 67 -12.65 8.64 13.63
CA LEU A 67 -11.45 8.93 14.41
C LEU A 67 -11.03 10.41 14.36
N GLY A 68 -11.62 11.20 13.47
CA GLY A 68 -11.28 12.62 13.28
C GLY A 68 -9.93 12.86 12.61
N VAL A 69 -9.51 11.99 11.68
CA VAL A 69 -8.23 12.08 10.95
C VAL A 69 -8.36 12.22 9.44
#